data_AF-A0A210R2N1-F1
#
_entry.id   AF-A0A210R2N1-F1
#
_cell.length_a   1.000
_cell.length_b   1.000
_cell.length_c   1.000
_cell.angle_alpha   90.00
_cell.angle_beta   90.00
_cell.angle_gamma   90.00
#
_symmetry.space_group_name_H-M   'P 1'
#
loop_
_entity.id
_entity.type
_entity.pdbx_description
1 polymer ?
#
loop_
_entity_poly.entity_id
_entity_poly.type
_entity_poly.pdbx_seq_one_letter_code
_entity_poly.pdbx_strand_id
1 'polypeptide(L)'
;MVYESGHLHSLLTTEMVYEGGHLHSLLTTEMVYEGGHLHNLLTTEMVYKGGHLHSLLTTEMVYEGGHLHSLLTTEMVYEGGHLHSLFTTEMVYEGGHLHSLLTTEMVSEGGHLHSLLTTEMVAEGGHLHSLLTTETVSEGGHLHSLLTTEMVSEDGHLHSLLTTEMVAEGGHLHNLLTTEMVSEGGHIHSLLTTEMVAEGGHIHSLLTTEMVSEGGHLQFVEDRNCFRGFTLKEPCQLTC
;
A
#
# COMPACT_ATOMS: atom_id res chain seq x y z
N MET A 1 28.00 -2.94 -24.80
CA MET A 1 29.06 -3.98 -24.74
C MET A 1 28.45 -5.27 -24.19
N VAL A 2 28.75 -6.45 -24.76
CA VAL A 2 28.13 -7.73 -24.35
C VAL A 2 29.11 -8.60 -23.57
N TYR A 3 28.66 -9.21 -22.48
CA TYR A 3 29.42 -10.14 -21.63
C TYR A 3 28.56 -11.37 -21.26
N GLU A 4 29.08 -12.58 -21.50
CA GLU A 4 28.35 -13.85 -21.31
C GLU A 4 28.58 -14.54 -19.95
N SER A 5 29.57 -14.09 -19.17
CA SER A 5 29.73 -14.39 -17.73
C SER A 5 31.07 -13.89 -17.17
N GLY A 6 31.18 -13.80 -15.83
CA GLY A 6 32.48 -13.76 -15.15
C GLY A 6 32.47 -13.12 -13.76
N HIS A 7 33.63 -12.64 -13.35
CA HIS A 7 33.80 -11.73 -12.20
C HIS A 7 34.34 -10.39 -12.71
N LEU A 8 33.50 -9.36 -12.74
CA LEU A 8 33.88 -8.01 -13.13
C LEU A 8 33.93 -7.11 -11.90
N HIS A 9 35.08 -6.48 -11.63
CA HIS A 9 35.33 -5.82 -10.34
C HIS A 9 35.19 -4.29 -10.33
N SER A 10 35.33 -3.67 -11.50
CA SER A 10 34.84 -2.32 -11.77
C SER A 10 34.84 -2.08 -13.28
N LEU A 11 33.86 -1.34 -13.78
CA LEU A 11 33.80 -0.90 -15.17
C LEU A 11 33.09 0.47 -15.24
N LEU A 12 33.46 1.26 -16.23
CA LEU A 12 32.75 2.44 -16.70
C LEU A 12 32.41 2.20 -18.17
N THR A 13 31.14 2.24 -18.53
CA THR A 13 30.69 2.08 -19.92
C THR A 13 29.41 2.88 -20.17
N THR A 14 29.01 3.05 -21.42
CA THR A 14 27.72 3.70 -21.74
C THR A 14 26.61 2.66 -21.76
N GLU A 15 26.83 1.55 -22.46
CA GLU A 15 25.84 0.48 -22.67
C GLU A 15 26.43 -0.87 -22.25
N MET A 16 25.68 -1.67 -21.47
CA MET A 16 26.05 -3.06 -21.18
C MET A 16 24.88 -4.03 -21.33
N VAL A 17 25.16 -5.18 -21.93
CA VAL A 17 24.36 -6.40 -21.78
C VAL A 17 25.24 -7.41 -21.04
N TYR A 18 24.76 -7.93 -19.92
CA TYR A 18 25.50 -8.86 -19.06
C TYR A 18 24.62 -10.04 -18.67
N GLU A 19 24.99 -11.23 -19.12
CA GLU A 19 24.32 -12.48 -18.81
C GLU A 19 25.15 -13.25 -17.77
N GLY A 20 24.63 -13.40 -16.54
CA GLY A 20 25.18 -14.31 -15.53
C GLY A 20 26.51 -13.92 -14.87
N GLY A 21 26.61 -14.13 -13.55
CA GLY A 21 27.89 -14.06 -12.83
C GLY A 21 27.92 -12.97 -11.76
N HIS A 22 29.10 -12.46 -11.46
CA HIS A 22 29.32 -11.50 -10.37
C HIS A 22 29.87 -10.18 -10.89
N LEU A 23 29.10 -9.11 -10.69
CA LEU A 23 29.48 -7.76 -11.09
C LEU A 23 29.54 -6.85 -9.87
N HIS A 24 30.65 -6.12 -9.73
CA HIS A 24 30.93 -5.24 -8.61
C HIS A 24 31.33 -3.85 -9.11
N SER A 25 30.80 -2.80 -8.48
CA SER A 25 31.21 -1.40 -8.65
C SER A 25 31.22 -0.91 -10.11
N LEU A 26 30.03 -0.79 -10.69
CA LEU A 26 29.82 -0.30 -12.06
C LEU A 26 29.21 1.11 -12.06
N LEU A 27 29.67 1.93 -13.02
CA LEU A 27 29.00 3.14 -13.47
C LEU A 27 28.63 2.97 -14.94
N THR A 28 27.36 3.08 -15.29
CA THR A 28 26.88 2.98 -16.67
C THR A 28 25.75 3.97 -16.97
N THR A 29 25.34 4.07 -18.23
CA THR A 29 24.13 4.82 -18.61
C THR A 29 22.97 3.85 -18.77
N GLU A 30 23.16 2.82 -19.59
CA GLU A 30 22.17 1.79 -19.90
C GLU A 30 22.73 0.40 -19.52
N MET A 31 21.92 -0.42 -18.87
CA MET A 31 22.25 -1.82 -18.57
C MET A 31 21.06 -2.77 -18.75
N VAL A 32 21.28 -3.86 -19.47
CA VAL A 32 20.48 -5.08 -19.38
C VAL A 32 21.28 -6.13 -18.61
N TYR A 33 20.71 -6.65 -17.53
CA TYR A 33 21.34 -7.66 -16.68
C TYR A 33 20.41 -8.86 -16.52
N GLU A 34 20.86 -10.04 -16.94
CA GLU A 34 20.09 -11.29 -16.82
C GLU A 34 20.83 -12.28 -15.91
N GLY A 35 20.37 -12.39 -14.66
CA GLY A 35 20.83 -13.38 -13.68
C GLY A 35 22.21 -13.12 -13.04
N GLY A 36 22.35 -13.51 -11.77
CA GLY A 36 23.62 -13.53 -11.04
C GLY A 36 23.60 -12.69 -9.76
N HIS A 37 24.75 -12.13 -9.39
CA HIS A 37 24.92 -11.23 -8.25
C HIS A 37 25.54 -9.89 -8.69
N LEU A 38 24.81 -8.80 -8.47
CA LEU A 38 25.24 -7.44 -8.78
C LEU A 38 25.36 -6.61 -7.51
N HIS A 39 26.49 -5.93 -7.32
CA HIS A 39 26.81 -5.16 -6.12
C HIS A 39 27.33 -3.76 -6.48
N ASN A 40 26.75 -2.72 -5.87
CA ASN A 40 27.16 -1.32 -6.02
C ASN A 40 27.11 -0.85 -7.48
N LEU A 41 25.94 -0.39 -7.92
CA LEU A 41 25.75 0.19 -9.24
C LEU A 41 25.24 1.62 -9.14
N LEU A 42 25.75 2.46 -10.04
CA LEU A 42 25.17 3.73 -10.43
C LEU A 42 24.85 3.65 -11.93
N THR A 43 23.58 3.76 -12.29
CA THR A 43 23.11 3.74 -13.69
C THR A 43 22.09 4.84 -13.93
N THR A 44 21.76 5.14 -15.19
CA THR A 44 20.60 5.98 -15.52
C THR A 44 19.39 5.07 -15.72
N GLU A 45 19.53 4.07 -16.60
CA GLU A 45 18.49 3.11 -16.97
C GLU A 45 18.99 1.68 -16.66
N MET A 46 18.09 0.82 -16.18
CA MET A 46 18.37 -0.60 -15.97
C MET A 46 17.16 -1.49 -16.24
N VAL A 47 17.37 -2.54 -17.03
CA VAL A 47 16.51 -3.73 -17.07
C VAL A 47 17.22 -4.85 -16.34
N TYR A 48 16.62 -5.34 -15.25
CA TYR A 48 17.16 -6.41 -14.41
C TYR A 48 16.21 -7.60 -14.40
N LYS A 49 16.70 -8.78 -14.79
CA LYS A 49 15.94 -10.03 -14.77
C LYS A 49 16.60 -11.08 -13.89
N GLY A 50 16.06 -11.29 -12.70
CA GLY A 50 16.46 -12.37 -11.79
C GLY A 50 17.85 -12.26 -11.17
N GLY A 51 18.03 -12.94 -10.03
CA GLY A 51 19.28 -12.99 -9.29
C GLY A 51 19.22 -12.22 -7.97
N HIS A 52 20.38 -11.73 -7.52
CA HIS A 52 20.51 -10.86 -6.36
C HIS A 52 21.14 -9.52 -6.72
N LEU A 53 20.48 -8.42 -6.39
CA LEU A 53 21.01 -7.07 -6.49
C LEU A 53 21.21 -6.47 -5.10
N HIS A 54 22.36 -5.85 -4.87
CA HIS A 54 22.70 -5.19 -3.61
C HIS A 54 23.26 -3.79 -3.84
N SER A 55 22.59 -2.78 -3.26
CA SER A 55 22.94 -1.36 -3.35
C SER A 55 22.99 -0.81 -4.78
N LEU A 56 21.87 -0.21 -5.20
CA LEU A 56 21.73 0.49 -6.48
C LEU A 56 21.28 1.94 -6.27
N LEU A 57 21.86 2.84 -7.07
CA LEU A 57 21.31 4.15 -7.40
C LEU A 57 21.01 4.18 -8.90
N THR A 58 19.75 4.40 -9.28
CA THR A 58 19.31 4.53 -10.68
C THR A 58 18.36 5.71 -10.86
N THR A 59 18.11 6.12 -12.10
CA THR A 59 16.99 7.02 -12.41
C THR A 59 15.75 6.18 -12.68
N GLU A 60 15.86 5.24 -13.61
CA GLU A 60 14.79 4.36 -14.06
C GLU A 60 15.20 2.89 -13.86
N MET A 61 14.24 2.03 -13.49
CA MET A 61 14.46 0.59 -13.38
C MET A 61 13.21 -0.21 -13.76
N VAL A 62 13.40 -1.22 -14.62
CA VAL A 62 12.49 -2.35 -14.78
C VAL A 62 13.12 -3.57 -14.09
N TYR A 63 12.41 -4.16 -13.14
CA TYR A 63 12.86 -5.28 -12.34
C TYR A 63 11.91 -6.47 -12.47
N GLU A 64 12.40 -7.58 -13.02
CA GLU A 64 11.67 -8.83 -13.22
C GLU A 64 12.27 -9.93 -12.32
N GLY A 65 11.72 -10.08 -11.12
CA GLY A 65 12.04 -11.16 -10.19
C GLY A 65 13.43 -11.18 -9.54
N GLY A 66 13.55 -11.99 -8.48
CA GLY A 66 14.79 -12.20 -7.72
C GLY A 66 14.76 -11.62 -6.32
N HIS A 67 15.92 -11.20 -5.82
CA HIS A 67 16.06 -10.45 -4.57
C HIS A 67 16.78 -9.11 -4.78
N LEU A 68 16.16 -8.02 -4.37
CA LEU A 68 16.77 -6.69 -4.35
C LEU A 68 16.94 -6.21 -2.91
N HIS A 69 18.10 -5.65 -2.59
CA HIS A 69 18.40 -5.08 -1.29
C HIS A 69 19.03 -3.68 -1.39
N SER A 70 18.37 -2.69 -0.78
CA SER A 70 18.73 -1.27 -0.78
C SER A 70 18.77 -0.65 -2.18
N LEU A 71 17.70 0.04 -2.54
CA LEU A 71 17.59 0.84 -3.76
C LEU A 71 17.21 2.29 -3.45
N LEU A 72 17.86 3.21 -4.16
CA LEU A 72 17.40 4.57 -4.39
C LEU A 72 17.14 4.74 -5.90
N THR A 73 15.90 5.00 -6.28
CA THR A 73 15.51 5.25 -7.68
C THR A 73 14.63 6.49 -7.80
N THR A 74 14.40 6.99 -9.01
CA THR A 74 13.34 7.97 -9.27
C THR A 74 12.06 7.23 -9.64
N GLU A 75 12.16 6.34 -10.63
CA GLU A 75 11.05 5.55 -11.17
C GLU A 75 11.38 4.06 -11.09
N MET A 76 10.38 3.22 -10.81
CA MET A 76 10.52 1.76 -10.79
C MET A 76 9.25 1.06 -11.27
N VAL A 77 9.43 0.12 -12.20
CA VAL A 77 8.48 -0.97 -12.46
C VAL A 77 9.05 -2.25 -11.85
N TYR A 78 8.27 -2.89 -10.98
CA TYR A 78 8.67 -4.08 -10.23
C TYR A 78 7.67 -5.21 -10.46
N GLU A 79 8.12 -6.31 -11.05
CA GLU A 79 7.35 -7.53 -11.28
C GLU A 79 7.94 -8.68 -10.44
N GLY A 80 7.34 -8.94 -9.29
CA GLY A 80 7.62 -10.09 -8.44
C GLY A 80 9.00 -10.19 -7.77
N GLY A 81 9.12 -11.18 -6.88
CA GLY A 81 10.34 -11.46 -6.10
C GLY A 81 10.29 -10.91 -4.67
N HIS A 82 11.46 -10.53 -4.15
CA HIS A 82 11.58 -9.88 -2.83
C HIS A 82 12.41 -8.59 -2.91
N LEU A 83 11.83 -7.49 -2.43
CA LEU A 83 12.53 -6.22 -2.26
C LEU A 83 12.67 -5.90 -0.76
N HIS A 84 13.85 -5.41 -0.36
CA HIS A 84 14.10 -4.93 0.99
C HIS A 84 14.77 -3.55 0.97
N SER A 85 14.11 -2.57 1.60
CA SER A 85 14.47 -1.15 1.70
C SER A 85 14.54 -0.45 0.34
N LEU A 86 13.49 0.29 0.00
CA LEU A 86 13.41 1.16 -1.17
C LEU A 86 13.13 2.61 -0.77
N PHE A 87 13.82 3.53 -1.44
CA PHE A 87 13.38 4.90 -1.64
C PHE A 87 13.13 5.13 -3.14
N THR A 88 11.94 5.55 -3.52
CA THR A 88 11.57 5.85 -4.92
C THR A 88 10.65 7.05 -4.99
N THR A 89 10.68 7.86 -6.04
CA THR A 89 9.65 8.89 -6.23
C THR A 89 8.34 8.23 -6.66
N GLU A 90 8.40 7.40 -7.68
CA GLU A 90 7.26 6.70 -8.29
C GLU A 90 7.51 5.18 -8.33
N MET A 91 6.47 4.38 -8.13
CA MET A 91 6.53 2.92 -8.22
C MET A 91 5.26 2.31 -8.79
N VAL A 92 5.44 1.43 -9.78
CA VAL A 92 4.47 0.41 -10.18
C VAL A 92 4.95 -0.93 -9.65
N TYR A 93 4.11 -1.62 -8.87
CA TYR A 93 4.42 -2.87 -8.19
C TYR A 93 3.41 -3.96 -8.55
N GLU A 94 3.86 -5.06 -9.16
CA GLU A 94 3.06 -6.23 -9.49
C GLU A 94 3.58 -7.45 -8.70
N GLY A 95 2.93 -7.73 -7.57
CA GLY A 95 3.16 -8.92 -6.76
C GLY A 95 4.54 -9.10 -6.09
N GLY A 96 4.66 -10.19 -5.31
CA GLY A 96 5.87 -10.52 -4.56
C GLY A 96 5.83 -10.07 -3.10
N HIS A 97 6.99 -9.65 -2.57
CA HIS A 97 7.11 -9.12 -1.20
C HIS A 97 8.00 -7.86 -1.14
N LEU A 98 7.49 -6.80 -0.54
CA LEU A 98 8.26 -5.58 -0.24
C LEU A 98 8.34 -5.37 1.27
N HIS A 99 9.55 -5.13 1.77
CA HIS A 99 9.78 -4.74 3.16
C HIS A 99 10.48 -3.37 3.23
N SER A 100 9.84 -2.41 3.87
CA SER A 100 10.24 -1.00 4.02
C SER A 100 10.25 -0.20 2.72
N LEU A 101 9.24 0.65 2.53
CA LEU A 101 9.17 1.64 1.46
C LEU A 101 9.13 3.07 2.01
N LEU A 102 9.85 3.98 1.37
CA LEU A 102 9.54 5.39 1.36
C LEU A 102 9.30 5.83 -0.09
N THR A 103 8.13 6.35 -0.40
CA THR A 103 7.81 6.84 -1.75
C THR A 103 6.88 8.05 -1.76
N THR A 104 6.78 8.73 -2.91
CA THR A 104 5.76 9.75 -3.13
C THR A 104 4.50 9.09 -3.66
N GLU A 105 4.60 8.37 -4.77
CA GLU A 105 3.47 7.76 -5.48
C GLU A 105 3.68 6.26 -5.69
N MET A 106 2.66 5.46 -5.35
CA MET A 106 2.66 4.01 -5.54
C MET A 106 1.36 3.52 -6.17
N VAL A 107 1.48 2.74 -7.23
CA VAL A 107 0.43 1.84 -7.72
C VAL A 107 0.88 0.39 -7.44
N SER A 108 0.00 -0.40 -6.82
CA SER A 108 0.31 -1.78 -6.44
C SER A 108 -0.82 -2.75 -6.77
N GLU A 109 -0.48 -3.85 -7.44
CA GLU A 109 -1.37 -4.99 -7.70
C GLU A 109 -0.87 -6.21 -6.89
N GLY A 110 -1.65 -6.60 -5.89
CA GLY A 110 -1.42 -7.77 -5.05
C GLY A 110 -0.15 -7.74 -4.20
N GLY A 111 0.39 -8.93 -3.93
CA GLY A 111 1.60 -9.12 -3.14
C GLY A 111 1.45 -8.84 -1.64
N HIS A 112 2.59 -8.62 -0.98
CA HIS A 112 2.68 -8.32 0.45
C HIS A 112 3.64 -7.14 0.69
N LEU A 113 3.09 -5.99 1.10
CA LEU A 113 3.88 -4.81 1.45
C LEU A 113 3.87 -4.59 2.97
N HIS A 114 5.04 -4.27 3.53
CA HIS A 114 5.21 -4.07 4.97
C HIS A 114 6.03 -2.82 5.28
N SER A 115 5.54 -1.98 6.21
CA SER A 115 6.15 -0.72 6.63
C SER A 115 6.33 0.28 5.48
N LEU A 116 5.25 0.93 5.07
CA LEU A 116 5.27 1.93 4.00
C LEU A 116 5.03 3.33 4.55
N LEU A 117 5.83 4.27 4.07
CA LEU A 117 5.59 5.70 4.18
C LEU A 117 5.43 6.25 2.76
N THR A 118 4.22 6.71 2.43
CA THR A 118 3.84 7.10 1.07
C THR A 118 3.07 8.42 1.11
N THR A 119 3.09 9.25 0.06
CA THR A 119 2.15 10.37 -0.06
C THR A 119 0.81 9.84 -0.59
N GLU A 120 0.82 9.28 -1.81
CA GLU A 120 -0.35 8.78 -2.53
C GLU A 120 -0.19 7.28 -2.86
N MET A 121 -1.17 6.46 -2.50
CA MET A 121 -1.16 5.02 -2.75
C MET A 121 -2.46 4.54 -3.42
N VAL A 122 -2.33 3.78 -4.50
CA VAL A 122 -3.39 2.97 -5.09
C VAL A 122 -3.02 1.50 -4.95
N ALA A 123 -3.93 0.69 -4.39
CA ALA A 123 -3.70 -0.73 -4.13
C ALA A 123 -4.89 -1.61 -4.54
N GLU A 124 -4.66 -2.56 -5.44
CA GLU A 124 -5.62 -3.61 -5.79
C GLU A 124 -5.22 -4.92 -5.10
N GLY A 125 -6.01 -5.36 -4.13
CA GLY A 125 -5.84 -6.61 -3.41
C GLY A 125 -4.63 -6.67 -2.47
N GLY A 126 -4.04 -7.86 -2.35
CA GLY A 126 -2.83 -8.10 -1.56
C GLY A 126 -2.99 -7.96 -0.04
N HIS A 127 -1.85 -7.80 0.65
CA HIS A 127 -1.77 -7.59 2.10
C HIS A 127 -0.83 -6.44 2.42
N LEU A 128 -1.37 -5.39 3.06
CA LEU A 128 -0.65 -4.17 3.41
C LEU A 128 -0.61 -4.02 4.94
N HIS A 129 0.58 -3.79 5.50
CA HIS A 129 0.76 -3.74 6.95
C HIS A 129 1.69 -2.60 7.40
N SER A 130 1.25 -1.82 8.40
CA SER A 130 1.94 -0.64 8.93
C SER A 130 2.16 0.42 7.85
N LEU A 131 1.10 1.16 7.55
CA LEU A 131 1.10 2.19 6.51
C LEU A 131 0.93 3.57 7.17
N LEU A 132 1.77 4.51 6.75
CA LEU A 132 1.62 5.93 7.00
C LEU A 132 1.49 6.63 5.64
N THR A 133 0.30 7.15 5.36
CA THR A 133 -0.06 7.73 4.06
C THR A 133 -0.68 9.12 4.21
N THR A 134 -0.80 9.86 3.10
CA THR A 134 -1.65 11.06 3.04
C THR A 134 -2.98 10.67 2.40
N GLU A 135 -2.91 10.06 1.22
CA GLU A 135 -4.06 9.57 0.47
C GLU A 135 -3.90 8.08 0.19
N THR A 136 -5.00 7.33 0.23
CA THR A 136 -5.00 5.89 -0.08
C THR A 136 -6.31 5.48 -0.73
N VAL A 137 -6.22 4.91 -1.92
CA VAL A 137 -7.32 4.21 -2.61
C VAL A 137 -7.01 2.73 -2.57
N SER A 138 -7.98 1.91 -2.17
CA SER A 138 -7.81 0.47 -2.03
C SER A 138 -9.03 -0.31 -2.52
N GLU A 139 -8.82 -1.33 -3.35
CA GLU A 139 -9.85 -2.25 -3.82
C GLU A 139 -9.51 -3.66 -3.30
N GLY A 140 -10.37 -4.21 -2.45
CA GLY A 140 -10.20 -5.52 -1.82
C GLY A 140 -9.02 -5.62 -0.85
N GLY A 141 -8.48 -6.84 -0.73
CA GLY A 141 -7.27 -7.12 0.06
C GLY A 141 -7.44 -7.00 1.58
N HIS A 142 -6.29 -6.88 2.26
CA HIS A 142 -6.23 -6.75 3.73
C HIS A 142 -5.27 -5.62 4.14
N LEU A 143 -5.79 -4.56 4.78
CA LEU A 143 -4.98 -3.47 5.33
C LEU A 143 -4.96 -3.53 6.86
N HIS A 144 -3.78 -3.40 7.46
CA HIS A 144 -3.61 -3.49 8.92
C HIS A 144 -2.68 -2.41 9.47
N SER A 145 -3.11 -1.73 10.54
CA SER A 145 -2.39 -0.63 11.20
C SER A 145 -2.11 0.53 10.24
N LEU A 146 -3.16 1.28 9.92
CA LEU A 146 -3.11 2.39 8.97
C LEU A 146 -3.27 3.74 9.69
N LEU A 147 -2.41 4.68 9.35
CA LEU A 147 -2.53 6.09 9.67
C LEU A 147 -2.52 6.88 8.35
N THR A 148 -3.63 7.50 7.99
CA THR A 148 -3.76 8.30 6.77
C THR A 148 -4.48 9.62 7.06
N THR A 149 -4.51 10.57 6.13
CA THR A 149 -5.45 11.70 6.21
C THR A 149 -6.74 11.40 5.48
N GLU A 150 -6.67 10.82 4.29
CA GLU A 150 -7.81 10.46 3.46
C GLU A 150 -7.74 8.98 3.04
N MET A 151 -8.90 8.34 2.92
CA MET A 151 -9.03 6.95 2.50
C MET A 151 -10.29 6.71 1.68
N VAL A 152 -10.13 5.98 0.57
CA VAL A 152 -11.20 5.30 -0.14
C VAL A 152 -10.93 3.80 -0.12
N SER A 153 -11.91 2.99 0.26
CA SER A 153 -11.79 1.54 0.29
C SER A 153 -13.04 0.83 -0.23
N GLU A 154 -12.89 -0.08 -1.18
CA GLU A 154 -13.95 -0.95 -1.70
C GLU A 154 -13.67 -2.41 -1.32
N ASP A 155 -14.66 -3.12 -0.77
CA ASP A 155 -14.68 -4.57 -0.48
C ASP A 155 -13.47 -5.20 0.26
N GLY A 156 -12.68 -4.39 0.96
CA GLY A 156 -11.48 -4.81 1.70
C GLY A 156 -11.72 -5.25 3.15
N HIS A 157 -10.69 -5.84 3.76
CA HIS A 157 -10.60 -6.09 5.20
C HIS A 157 -9.67 -5.07 5.88
N LEU A 158 -10.22 -4.11 6.60
CA LEU A 158 -9.46 -3.04 7.26
C LEU A 158 -9.39 -3.27 8.78
N HIS A 159 -8.21 -3.13 9.38
CA HIS A 159 -8.02 -3.33 10.82
C HIS A 159 -7.07 -2.30 11.47
N SER A 160 -7.52 -1.69 12.56
CA SER A 160 -6.79 -0.65 13.33
C SER A 160 -6.44 0.56 12.47
N LEU A 161 -7.46 1.36 12.16
CA LEU A 161 -7.35 2.55 11.31
C LEU A 161 -7.48 3.83 12.14
N LEU A 162 -6.60 4.79 11.85
CA LEU A 162 -6.71 6.18 12.25
C LEU A 162 -6.68 7.04 10.97
N THR A 163 -7.77 7.75 10.69
CA THR A 163 -7.84 8.66 9.53
C THR A 163 -8.52 9.99 9.88
N THR A 164 -8.37 11.01 9.06
CA THR A 164 -9.23 12.20 9.16
C THR A 164 -10.57 11.89 8.48
N GLU A 165 -10.52 11.46 7.22
CA GLU A 165 -11.68 11.20 6.38
C GLU A 165 -11.65 9.76 5.84
N MET A 166 -12.82 9.14 5.70
CA MET A 166 -12.97 7.81 5.10
C MET A 166 -14.24 7.70 4.25
N VAL A 167 -14.09 7.14 3.06
CA VAL A 167 -15.18 6.57 2.26
C VAL A 167 -14.96 5.06 2.17
N ALA A 168 -15.94 4.27 2.60
CA ALA A 168 -15.87 2.82 2.55
C ALA A 168 -17.11 2.21 1.90
N GLU A 169 -16.93 1.39 0.86
CA GLU A 169 -17.97 0.61 0.21
C GLU A 169 -17.73 -0.89 0.50
N GLY A 170 -18.72 -1.56 1.07
CA GLY A 170 -18.64 -2.99 1.38
C GLY A 170 -17.64 -3.39 2.47
N GLY A 171 -17.07 -4.58 2.33
CA GLY A 171 -15.96 -5.06 3.16
C GLY A 171 -16.22 -5.23 4.68
N HIS A 172 -15.12 -5.31 5.43
CA HIS A 172 -15.10 -5.52 6.88
C HIS A 172 -14.11 -4.59 7.57
N LEU A 173 -14.62 -3.67 8.40
CA LEU A 173 -13.85 -2.66 9.10
C LEU A 173 -13.79 -2.98 10.61
N HIS A 174 -12.58 -3.04 11.18
CA HIS A 174 -12.36 -3.31 12.60
C HIS A 174 -11.48 -2.24 13.27
N ASN A 175 -11.89 -1.75 14.45
CA ASN A 175 -11.16 -0.78 15.28
C ASN A 175 -10.81 0.52 14.52
N LEU A 176 -11.80 1.40 14.37
CA LEU A 176 -11.67 2.63 13.60
C LEU A 176 -11.76 3.86 14.51
N LEU A 177 -10.84 4.79 14.30
CA LEU A 177 -10.90 6.15 14.80
C LEU A 177 -10.83 7.10 13.60
N THR A 178 -11.87 7.88 13.38
CA THR A 178 -11.94 8.83 12.26
C THR A 178 -12.57 10.15 12.70
N THR A 179 -12.51 11.17 11.85
CA THR A 179 -13.21 12.45 12.06
C THR A 179 -14.51 12.43 11.27
N GLU A 180 -14.43 12.09 9.99
CA GLU A 180 -15.57 11.96 9.08
C GLU A 180 -15.58 10.57 8.44
N MET A 181 -16.76 9.97 8.30
CA MET A 181 -16.95 8.68 7.65
C MET A 181 -18.22 8.63 6.81
N VAL A 182 -18.06 8.24 5.55
CA VAL A 182 -19.13 7.75 4.69
C VAL A 182 -18.96 6.25 4.53
N SER A 183 -20.01 5.47 4.81
CA SER A 183 -19.98 4.01 4.66
C SER A 183 -21.23 3.48 3.96
N GLU A 184 -21.06 2.76 2.85
CA GLU A 184 -22.12 2.03 2.16
C GLU A 184 -21.93 0.52 2.35
N GLY A 185 -22.90 -0.15 2.97
CA GLY A 185 -22.86 -1.59 3.21
C GLY A 185 -21.85 -2.05 4.27
N GLY A 186 -21.31 -3.25 4.06
CA GLY A 186 -20.23 -3.81 4.87
C GLY A 186 -20.55 -4.15 6.33
N HIS A 187 -19.49 -4.44 7.09
CA HIS A 187 -19.53 -4.73 8.51
C HIS A 187 -18.50 -3.90 9.27
N ILE A 188 -18.94 -3.06 10.21
CA ILE A 188 -18.08 -2.21 11.04
C ILE A 188 -18.13 -2.69 12.50
N HIS A 189 -16.95 -2.91 13.10
CA HIS A 189 -16.81 -3.34 14.49
C HIS A 189 -15.87 -2.42 15.26
N SER A 190 -16.41 -1.74 16.27
CA SER A 190 -15.76 -0.68 17.06
C SER A 190 -15.37 0.52 16.20
N LEU A 191 -16.24 1.53 16.16
CA LEU A 191 -16.01 2.82 15.49
C LEU A 191 -16.18 3.97 16.47
N LEU A 192 -15.17 4.84 16.51
CA LEU A 192 -15.25 6.19 17.06
C LEU A 192 -15.09 7.20 15.92
N THR A 193 -16.10 8.03 15.70
CA THR A 193 -16.07 9.12 14.71
C THR A 193 -16.65 10.42 15.29
N THR A 194 -16.45 11.57 14.64
CA THR A 194 -17.23 12.77 14.96
C THR A 194 -18.47 12.88 14.08
N GLU A 195 -18.34 12.64 12.78
CA GLU A 195 -19.46 12.67 11.83
C GLU A 195 -19.57 11.33 11.08
N MET A 196 -20.80 10.91 10.79
CA MET A 196 -21.08 9.68 10.06
C MET A 196 -22.28 9.78 9.13
N VAL A 197 -22.09 9.32 7.90
CA VAL A 197 -23.17 8.99 6.96
C VAL A 197 -23.08 7.50 6.66
N ALA A 198 -24.15 6.75 6.92
CA ALA A 198 -24.18 5.30 6.72
C ALA A 198 -25.41 4.84 5.91
N GLU A 199 -25.20 4.12 4.81
CA GLU A 199 -26.27 3.46 4.05
C GLU A 199 -26.11 1.94 4.15
N GLY A 200 -27.09 1.25 4.75
CA GLY A 200 -27.06 -0.20 4.93
C GLY A 200 -26.04 -0.70 5.96
N GLY A 201 -25.54 -1.92 5.74
CA GLY A 201 -24.48 -2.53 6.55
C GLY A 201 -24.84 -2.93 7.98
N HIS A 202 -23.82 -3.33 8.74
CA HIS A 202 -23.93 -3.69 10.16
C HIS A 202 -22.85 -3.01 10.98
N ILE A 203 -23.23 -2.12 11.90
CA ILE A 203 -22.30 -1.41 12.79
C ILE A 203 -22.49 -1.90 14.23
N HIS A 204 -21.41 -2.44 14.82
CA HIS A 204 -21.36 -2.89 16.20
C HIS A 204 -20.38 -2.05 17.01
N SER A 205 -20.82 -1.56 18.16
CA SER A 205 -20.06 -0.70 19.06
C SER A 205 -19.65 0.64 18.43
N LEU A 206 -20.66 1.46 18.11
CA LEU A 206 -20.51 2.82 17.59
C LEU A 206 -20.50 3.88 18.70
N LEU A 207 -19.58 4.83 18.60
CA LEU A 207 -19.62 6.11 19.29
C LEU A 207 -19.41 7.23 18.25
N THR A 208 -20.36 8.15 18.15
CA THR A 208 -20.31 9.30 17.23
C THR A 208 -20.95 10.53 17.84
N THR A 209 -20.57 11.74 17.41
CA THR A 209 -21.24 12.99 17.79
C THR A 209 -22.40 13.36 16.87
N GLU A 210 -22.27 13.12 15.56
CA GLU A 210 -23.34 13.32 14.58
C GLU A 210 -23.51 12.08 13.68
N MET A 211 -24.74 11.78 13.29
CA MET A 211 -25.06 10.64 12.42
C MET A 211 -26.30 10.88 11.56
N VAL A 212 -26.16 10.57 10.28
CA VAL A 212 -27.24 10.28 9.34
C VAL A 212 -27.13 8.81 8.94
N SER A 213 -28.25 8.07 8.96
CA SER A 213 -28.25 6.67 8.54
C SER A 213 -29.54 6.25 7.86
N GLU A 214 -29.44 5.47 6.78
CA GLU A 214 -30.55 4.83 6.08
C GLU A 214 -30.32 3.31 5.96
N GLY A 215 -31.26 2.51 6.44
CA GLY A 215 -31.11 1.05 6.49
C GLY A 215 -30.09 0.54 7.53
N GLY A 216 -29.67 -0.72 7.37
CA GLY A 216 -28.66 -1.36 8.21
C GLY A 216 -29.08 -1.74 9.64
N HIS A 217 -28.11 -2.19 10.43
CA HIS A 217 -28.28 -2.50 11.85
C HIS A 217 -27.18 -1.81 12.68
N LEU A 218 -27.58 -0.94 13.60
CA LEU A 218 -26.68 -0.11 14.43
C LEU A 218 -26.74 -0.51 15.91
N GLN A 219 -25.58 -0.64 16.55
CA GLN A 219 -25.46 -0.82 18.00
C GLN A 219 -24.48 0.20 18.61
N PHE A 220 -25.01 1.11 19.42
CA PHE A 220 -24.26 2.20 20.07
C PHE A 220 -23.62 1.79 21.40
N VAL A 221 -22.53 2.46 21.76
CA VAL A 221 -21.90 2.43 23.10
C VAL A 221 -22.24 3.74 23.82
N GLU A 222 -23.42 3.74 24.46
CA GLU A 222 -24.01 4.81 25.29
C GLU A 222 -23.30 6.19 25.32
N ASP A 223 -23.68 7.09 24.40
CA ASP A 223 -24.06 8.46 24.81
C ASP A 223 -25.14 9.06 23.90
N ARG A 224 -25.96 9.97 24.43
CA ARG A 224 -27.19 10.46 23.78
C ARG A 224 -27.06 11.88 23.25
N ASN A 225 -26.77 12.06 21.95
CA ASN A 225 -26.91 13.36 21.28
C ASN A 225 -27.48 13.25 19.85
N CYS A 226 -28.51 14.07 19.58
CA CYS A 226 -29.07 14.51 18.30
C CYS A 226 -29.06 13.56 17.06
N PHE A 227 -29.87 12.50 17.05
CA PHE A 227 -30.08 11.68 15.84
C PHE A 227 -31.07 12.29 14.83
N ARG A 228 -30.81 12.13 13.52
CA ARG A 228 -31.78 12.32 12.43
C ARG A 228 -31.82 11.09 11.52
N GLY A 229 -33.00 10.47 11.40
CA GLY A 229 -33.23 9.32 10.51
C GLY A 229 -34.70 9.16 10.11
N PHE A 230 -34.98 8.09 9.37
CA PHE A 230 -36.33 7.71 8.93
C PHE A 230 -36.98 6.68 9.90
N THR A 231 -38.07 6.03 9.51
CA THR A 231 -38.94 5.28 10.44
C THR A 231 -39.22 3.83 10.02
N LEU A 232 -38.61 2.89 10.74
CA LEU A 232 -39.09 1.51 10.90
C LEU A 232 -39.41 1.27 12.40
N LYS A 233 -39.46 0.02 12.88
CA LYS A 233 -39.76 -0.29 14.29
C LYS A 233 -39.36 -1.70 14.73
N GLU A 234 -39.66 -1.98 16.00
CA GLU A 234 -39.38 -3.22 16.73
C GLU A 234 -37.85 -3.53 16.88
N PRO A 235 -36.98 -2.54 16.60
CA PRO A 235 -36.30 -1.65 17.56
C PRO A 235 -36.90 -1.23 18.92
N CYS A 236 -36.36 -0.13 19.48
CA CYS A 236 -36.21 0.12 20.93
C CYS A 236 -37.28 0.99 21.63
N GLN A 237 -37.26 1.00 22.99
CA GLN A 237 -37.92 2.01 23.84
C GLN A 237 -37.40 2.00 25.30
N LEU A 238 -37.30 3.19 25.91
CA LEU A 238 -36.97 3.51 27.32
C LEU A 238 -35.54 3.13 27.75
N THR A 239 -35.07 1.93 27.37
CA THR A 239 -33.77 1.81 26.71
C THR A 239 -33.99 2.17 25.23
N CYS A 240 -34.06 3.48 24.94
CA CYS A 240 -34.75 4.04 23.77
C CYS A 240 -35.69 5.17 24.24
#